data_AF-A0A496Q2C5-F1
#
_entry.id   AF-A0A496Q2C5-F1
#
_cell.length_a   1.000
_cell.length_b   1.000
_cell.length_c   1.000
_cell.angle_alpha   90.00
_cell.angle_beta   90.00
_cell.angle_gamma   90.00
#
_symmetry.space_group_name_H-M   'P 1'
#
loop_
_entity.id
_entity.type
_entity.pdbx_description
1 polymer ?
#
loop_
_entity_poly.entity_id
_entity_poly.type
_entity_poly.pdbx_seq_one_letter_code
_entity_poly.pdbx_strand_id
1 'polypeptide(L)'
;MRGRPKAARRSTFTLDDVREIAKRNEKDASKIKKKAVSLEAISTKPVLDEIKQENRVLGAASLADILGYDPGSKTPREDEEKKVPKKHLRYYRLLIQLREHVNSELSLHTEDTLKRSSKEDSGDLSAYSQHVADAGTDTFDRDFALSLVSNEQEALHEVEEAINRIRTGTYGICELTGRPISKERLLAVPFARYSVESQAQVEKTTRRNVQRGGIFADATAEDGAQFAQSDPDD
;
A
#
# COMPACT_ATOMS: atom_id res chain seq x y z
N MET A 1 -19.46 19.20 48.75
CA MET A 1 -18.88 17.87 48.53
C MET A 1 -18.96 17.54 47.03
N ARG A 2 -17.84 17.56 46.30
CA ARG A 2 -17.82 17.27 44.85
C ARG A 2 -17.71 15.74 44.67
N GLY A 3 -18.72 15.11 44.07
CA GLY A 3 -18.77 13.67 43.81
C GLY A 3 -17.77 13.24 42.74
N ARG A 4 -17.02 12.17 43.01
CA ARG A 4 -16.10 11.55 42.04
C ARG A 4 -16.90 10.89 40.90
N PRO A 5 -16.54 11.09 39.62
CA PRO A 5 -17.14 10.34 38.53
C PRO A 5 -16.72 8.86 38.58
N LYS A 6 -17.68 7.93 38.42
CA LYS A 6 -17.45 6.48 38.38
C LYS A 6 -16.59 6.12 37.16
N ALA A 7 -15.54 5.32 37.38
CA ALA A 7 -14.67 4.81 36.32
C ALA A 7 -15.44 3.95 35.31
N ALA A 8 -15.17 4.15 34.03
CA ALA A 8 -15.69 3.34 32.93
C ALA A 8 -15.10 1.91 33.04
N ARG A 9 -15.97 0.90 33.13
CA ARG A 9 -15.56 -0.50 33.09
C ARG A 9 -15.15 -0.82 31.65
N ARG A 10 -13.96 -1.40 31.47
CA ARG A 10 -13.55 -2.02 30.19
C ARG A 10 -14.61 -3.06 29.83
N SER A 11 -15.25 -2.89 28.68
CA SER A 11 -16.26 -3.82 28.17
C SER A 11 -15.58 -5.09 27.70
N THR A 12 -15.46 -6.09 28.58
CA THR A 12 -15.19 -7.46 28.16
C THR A 12 -16.52 -8.03 27.69
N PHE A 13 -16.69 -8.19 26.38
CA PHE A 13 -17.85 -8.90 25.84
C PHE A 13 -17.84 -10.33 26.36
N THR A 14 -18.78 -10.64 27.25
CA THR A 14 -18.95 -11.99 27.77
C THR A 14 -19.93 -12.77 26.90
N LEU A 15 -19.84 -14.09 26.90
CA LEU A 15 -20.77 -14.95 26.15
C LEU A 15 -22.24 -14.72 26.52
N ASP A 16 -22.51 -14.18 27.71
CA ASP A 16 -23.85 -13.79 28.16
C ASP A 16 -24.40 -12.57 27.41
N ASP A 17 -23.54 -11.60 27.03
CA ASP A 17 -23.95 -10.42 26.26
C ASP A 17 -24.40 -10.79 24.84
N VAL A 18 -23.71 -11.76 24.22
CA VAL A 18 -24.07 -12.31 22.90
C VAL A 18 -25.44 -13.00 22.96
N ARG A 19 -25.72 -13.70 24.06
CA ARG A 19 -26.99 -14.41 24.29
C ARG A 19 -28.15 -13.44 24.51
N GLU A 20 -27.90 -12.30 25.15
CA GLU A 20 -28.91 -11.24 25.28
C GLU A 20 -29.26 -10.57 23.96
N ILE A 21 -28.28 -10.32 23.09
CA ILE A 21 -28.49 -9.72 21.77
C ILE A 21 -29.34 -10.65 20.89
N ALA A 22 -29.05 -11.96 20.89
CA ALA A 22 -29.85 -12.94 20.16
C ALA A 22 -31.33 -12.95 20.62
N LYS A 23 -31.58 -12.88 21.93
CA LYS A 23 -32.95 -12.83 22.49
C LYS A 23 -33.68 -11.52 22.17
N ARG A 24 -32.98 -10.40 22.01
CA ARG A 24 -33.60 -9.13 21.58
C ARG A 24 -34.04 -9.21 20.12
N ASN A 25 -33.20 -9.77 19.24
CA ASN A 25 -33.53 -9.94 17.82
C ASN A 25 -34.74 -10.85 17.57
N GLU A 26 -34.93 -11.91 18.36
CA GLU A 26 -36.14 -12.76 18.27
C GLU A 26 -37.42 -12.03 18.69
N LYS A 27 -37.33 -11.17 19.72
CA LYS A 27 -38.48 -10.36 20.18
C LYS A 27 -38.86 -9.29 19.16
N ASP A 28 -37.89 -8.67 18.51
CA ASP A 28 -38.13 -7.67 17.46
C ASP A 28 -38.70 -8.31 16.18
N ALA A 29 -38.26 -9.52 15.81
CA ALA A 29 -38.87 -10.31 14.74
C ALA A 29 -40.35 -10.67 15.01
N SER A 30 -40.72 -10.88 16.28
CA SER A 30 -42.11 -11.17 16.67
C SER A 30 -43.02 -9.92 16.66
N LYS A 31 -42.46 -8.71 16.83
CA LYS A 31 -43.19 -7.44 16.74
C LYS A 31 -43.52 -7.06 15.29
N ILE A 32 -42.65 -7.39 14.34
CA ILE A 32 -42.88 -7.12 12.91
C ILE A 32 -44.05 -7.96 12.37
N LYS A 33 -44.26 -9.18 12.89
CA LYS A 33 -45.40 -10.04 12.51
C LYS A 33 -46.76 -9.63 13.10
N LYS A 34 -46.82 -8.71 14.07
CA LYS A 34 -48.09 -8.25 14.69
C LYS A 34 -48.61 -6.91 14.17
N LYS A 35 -47.89 -6.25 13.24
CA LYS A 35 -48.28 -4.93 12.69
C LYS A 35 -48.81 -4.99 11.24
N ALA A 36 -49.19 -6.18 10.78
CA ALA A 36 -49.79 -6.41 9.46
C ALA A 36 -51.22 -6.96 9.59
N VAL A 37 -52.10 -6.26 10.32
CA VAL A 37 -53.56 -6.50 10.25
C VAL A 37 -54.27 -5.15 10.44
N SER A 38 -54.71 -4.55 9.35
CA SER A 38 -56.00 -3.83 9.17
C SER A 38 -55.97 -2.97 7.90
N LEU A 39 -56.69 -3.41 6.87
CA LEU A 39 -57.78 -2.70 6.20
C LEU A 39 -58.22 -3.51 4.94
N GLU A 40 -59.50 -3.89 4.93
CA GLU A 40 -60.18 -4.77 3.97
C GLU A 40 -60.75 -4.03 2.75
N ALA A 41 -60.85 -4.72 1.60
CA ALA A 41 -62.12 -4.92 0.86
C ALA A 41 -61.88 -5.85 -0.36
N ILE A 42 -62.70 -6.89 -0.49
CA ILE A 42 -62.63 -7.99 -1.48
C ILE A 42 -63.79 -7.87 -2.47
N SER A 43 -63.55 -8.11 -3.77
CA SER A 43 -64.59 -8.44 -4.76
C SER A 43 -64.07 -9.38 -5.86
N THR A 44 -64.22 -10.68 -5.61
CA THR A 44 -64.52 -11.82 -6.52
C THR A 44 -64.02 -11.85 -7.99
N LYS A 45 -63.06 -12.74 -8.29
CA LYS A 45 -63.15 -13.97 -9.13
C LYS A 45 -61.72 -14.52 -9.41
N PRO A 46 -61.49 -15.84 -9.49
CA PRO A 46 -60.15 -16.39 -9.68
C PRO A 46 -59.81 -16.49 -11.17
N VAL A 47 -58.81 -15.75 -11.62
CA VAL A 47 -58.14 -16.00 -12.90
C VAL A 47 -56.66 -16.14 -12.61
N LEU A 48 -56.16 -17.35 -12.78
CA LEU A 48 -54.73 -17.61 -12.94
C LEU A 48 -54.32 -16.97 -14.26
N ASP A 49 -53.95 -15.69 -14.22
CA ASP A 49 -53.20 -15.08 -15.31
C ASP A 49 -51.72 -15.30 -15.05
N GLU A 50 -51.13 -16.00 -16.00
CA GLU A 50 -49.78 -16.52 -16.05
C GLU A 50 -48.75 -15.46 -15.67
N ILE A 51 -47.79 -15.83 -14.80
CA ILE A 51 -46.55 -15.07 -14.67
C ILE A 51 -45.87 -15.18 -16.03
N LYS A 52 -46.01 -14.12 -16.84
CA LYS A 52 -45.29 -13.97 -18.09
C LYS A 52 -43.80 -13.97 -17.74
N GLN A 53 -43.18 -15.13 -17.85
CA GLN A 53 -41.73 -15.24 -17.87
C GLN A 53 -41.30 -14.48 -19.11
N GLU A 54 -40.84 -13.25 -18.90
CA GLU A 54 -40.13 -12.51 -19.92
C GLU A 54 -38.95 -13.39 -20.32
N ASN A 55 -39.02 -14.01 -21.49
CA ASN A 55 -37.88 -14.67 -22.08
C ASN A 55 -36.81 -13.60 -22.23
N ARG A 56 -35.90 -13.50 -21.25
CA ARG A 56 -34.64 -12.81 -21.40
C ARG A 56 -33.92 -13.56 -22.50
N VAL A 57 -34.06 -13.05 -23.73
CA VAL A 57 -33.15 -13.39 -24.81
C VAL A 57 -31.81 -12.85 -24.34
N LEU A 58 -31.02 -13.71 -23.68
CA LEU A 58 -29.62 -13.45 -23.44
C LEU A 58 -29.01 -13.37 -24.84
N GLY A 59 -28.81 -12.14 -25.34
CA GLY A 59 -28.02 -11.94 -26.54
C GLY A 59 -26.69 -12.65 -26.35
N ALA A 60 -26.12 -13.20 -27.43
CA ALA A 60 -24.76 -13.73 -27.38
C ALA A 60 -23.88 -12.65 -26.75
N ALA A 61 -23.27 -12.97 -25.60
CA ALA A 61 -22.37 -12.05 -24.92
C ALA A 61 -21.35 -11.58 -25.95
N SER A 62 -21.17 -10.26 -26.06
CA SER A 62 -20.20 -9.74 -27.00
C SER A 62 -18.82 -10.30 -26.61
N LEU A 63 -17.92 -10.43 -27.57
CA LEU A 63 -16.55 -10.88 -27.31
C LEU A 63 -15.88 -9.99 -26.24
N ALA A 64 -16.29 -8.72 -26.16
CA ALA A 64 -15.95 -7.76 -25.12
C ALA A 64 -16.46 -8.15 -23.72
N ASP A 65 -17.73 -8.57 -23.58
CA ASP A 65 -18.30 -9.01 -22.30
C ASP A 65 -17.66 -10.32 -21.78
N ILE A 66 -17.32 -11.23 -22.70
CA ILE A 66 -16.66 -12.51 -22.37
C ILE A 66 -15.22 -12.26 -21.91
N LEU A 67 -14.51 -11.34 -22.56
CA LEU A 67 -13.12 -11.00 -22.25
C LEU A 67 -12.98 -9.87 -21.21
N GLY A 68 -14.09 -9.29 -20.75
CA GLY A 68 -14.11 -8.17 -19.82
C GLY A 68 -13.45 -6.89 -20.34
N TYR A 69 -13.40 -6.69 -21.65
CA TYR A 69 -12.84 -5.50 -22.29
C TYR A 69 -13.95 -4.69 -22.97
N ASP A 70 -14.48 -3.69 -22.28
CA ASP A 70 -15.43 -2.74 -22.87
C ASP A 70 -14.68 -1.65 -23.64
N PRO A 71 -14.75 -1.60 -24.99
CA PRO A 71 -14.04 -0.60 -25.79
C PRO A 71 -14.55 0.83 -25.60
N GLY A 72 -15.72 1.00 -24.96
CA GLY A 72 -16.29 2.29 -24.59
C GLY A 72 -16.13 2.65 -23.10
N SER A 73 -15.62 1.73 -22.28
CA SER A 73 -15.26 2.06 -20.90
C SER A 73 -14.03 2.96 -20.94
N LYS A 74 -14.11 4.14 -20.32
CA LYS A 74 -12.97 5.03 -20.22
C LYS A 74 -11.86 4.26 -19.50
N THR A 75 -10.64 4.36 -20.02
CA THR A 75 -9.51 3.70 -19.36
C THR A 75 -9.45 4.17 -17.89
N PRO A 76 -9.08 3.31 -16.93
CA PRO A 76 -9.02 3.69 -15.51
C PRO A 76 -8.26 4.99 -15.26
N ARG A 77 -7.28 5.31 -16.11
CA ARG A 77 -6.49 6.55 -16.05
C ARG A 77 -7.34 7.82 -16.23
N GLU A 78 -8.31 7.81 -17.15
CA GLU A 78 -9.13 8.98 -17.44
C GLU A 78 -10.15 9.32 -16.35
N ASP A 79 -10.61 8.32 -15.60
CA ASP A 79 -11.54 8.53 -14.50
C ASP A 79 -10.84 8.99 -13.23
N GLU A 80 -9.59 8.58 -13.05
CA GLU A 80 -8.73 9.04 -11.96
C GLU A 80 -8.37 10.53 -12.09
N GLU A 81 -8.10 11.03 -13.30
CA GLU A 81 -7.79 12.46 -13.53
C GLU A 81 -8.94 13.40 -13.12
N LYS A 82 -10.20 12.99 -13.32
CA LYS A 82 -11.38 13.83 -13.01
C LYS A 82 -11.59 14.00 -11.51
N LYS A 83 -11.08 13.07 -10.69
CA LYS A 83 -11.21 13.08 -9.23
C LYS A 83 -10.22 14.04 -8.56
N VAL A 84 -9.15 14.41 -9.26
CA VAL A 84 -8.05 15.22 -8.72
C VAL A 84 -8.42 16.71 -8.67
N PRO A 85 -8.10 17.45 -7.59
CA PRO A 85 -8.34 18.89 -7.52
C PRO A 85 -7.58 19.67 -8.59
N LYS A 86 -8.24 20.67 -9.20
CA LYS A 86 -7.69 21.49 -10.31
C LYS A 86 -6.31 22.10 -10.04
N LYS A 87 -6.03 22.44 -8.78
CA LYS A 87 -4.73 23.00 -8.36
C LYS A 87 -3.57 22.04 -8.57
N HIS A 88 -3.81 20.73 -8.43
CA HIS A 88 -2.76 19.70 -8.44
C HIS A 88 -2.64 18.96 -9.78
N LEU A 89 -3.50 19.26 -10.77
CA LEU A 89 -3.51 18.59 -12.08
C LEU A 89 -2.16 18.63 -12.80
N ARG A 90 -1.44 19.76 -12.71
CA ARG A 90 -0.11 19.89 -13.33
C ARG A 90 0.89 18.92 -12.72
N TYR A 91 0.97 18.87 -11.39
CA TYR A 91 1.87 17.95 -10.68
C TYR A 91 1.47 16.50 -10.90
N TYR A 92 0.16 16.21 -10.92
CA TYR A 92 -0.36 14.87 -11.16
C TYR A 92 0.06 14.30 -12.52
N ARG A 93 -0.04 15.09 -13.60
CA ARG A 93 0.45 14.66 -14.93
C ARG A 93 1.94 14.38 -14.93
N LEU A 94 2.72 15.23 -14.27
CA LEU A 94 4.17 15.07 -14.14
C LEU A 94 4.50 13.79 -13.35
N LEU A 95 3.79 13.51 -12.26
CA LEU A 95 3.94 12.26 -11.50
C LEU A 95 3.58 11.01 -12.32
N ILE A 96 2.53 11.07 -13.16
CA ILE A 96 2.20 9.96 -14.07
C ILE A 96 3.33 9.71 -15.05
N GLN A 97 3.85 10.76 -15.70
CA GLN A 97 4.98 10.65 -16.62
C GLN A 97 6.20 10.06 -15.94
N LEU A 98 6.50 10.53 -14.73
CA LEU A 98 7.63 10.03 -13.95
C LEU A 98 7.45 8.56 -13.55
N ARG A 99 6.24 8.17 -13.14
CA ARG A 99 5.91 6.77 -12.83
C ARG A 99 6.13 5.87 -14.05
N GLU A 100 5.65 6.29 -15.22
CA GLU A 100 5.81 5.52 -16.46
C GLU A 100 7.29 5.37 -16.82
N HIS A 101 8.07 6.45 -16.70
CA HIS A 101 9.50 6.43 -16.94
C HIS A 101 10.25 5.52 -15.94
N VAL A 102 10.04 5.69 -14.63
CA VAL A 102 10.72 4.83 -13.62
C VAL A 102 10.31 3.37 -13.79
N ASN A 103 9.05 3.09 -14.13
CA ASN A 103 8.59 1.72 -14.35
C ASN A 103 9.19 1.10 -15.62
N SER A 104 9.44 1.88 -16.68
CA SER A 104 10.15 1.37 -17.86
C SER A 104 11.60 1.05 -17.55
N GLU A 105 12.32 1.95 -16.86
CA GLU A 105 13.71 1.72 -16.45
C GLU A 105 13.82 0.50 -15.53
N LEU A 106 12.94 0.41 -14.52
CA LEU A 106 12.89 -0.71 -13.59
C LEU A 106 12.67 -2.04 -14.32
N SER A 107 11.78 -2.08 -15.31
CA SER A 107 11.55 -3.29 -16.11
C SER A 107 12.81 -3.73 -16.85
N LEU A 108 13.52 -2.79 -17.47
CA LEU A 108 14.75 -3.08 -18.22
C LEU A 108 15.85 -3.60 -17.29
N HIS A 109 16.14 -2.87 -16.20
CA HIS A 109 17.20 -3.25 -15.27
C HIS A 109 16.88 -4.54 -14.50
N THR A 110 15.61 -4.79 -14.19
CA THR A 110 15.18 -6.06 -13.56
C THR A 110 15.41 -7.22 -14.51
N GLU A 111 15.01 -7.10 -15.78
CA GLU A 111 15.26 -8.16 -16.77
C GLU A 111 16.76 -8.45 -16.95
N ASP A 112 17.59 -7.42 -17.05
CA ASP A 112 19.03 -7.58 -17.21
C ASP A 112 19.68 -8.22 -15.99
N THR A 113 19.25 -7.84 -14.78
CA THR A 113 19.71 -8.44 -13.52
C THR A 113 19.30 -9.91 -13.42
N LEU A 114 18.05 -10.23 -13.78
CA LEU A 114 17.55 -11.61 -13.76
C LEU A 114 18.22 -12.50 -14.81
N LYS A 115 18.51 -11.98 -16.01
CA LYS A 115 19.25 -12.70 -17.05
C LYS A 115 20.66 -13.07 -16.59
N ARG A 116 21.34 -12.18 -15.86
CA ARG A 116 22.65 -12.46 -15.24
C ARG A 116 22.53 -13.52 -14.15
N SER A 117 21.61 -13.34 -13.21
CA SER A 117 21.38 -14.30 -12.11
C SER A 117 20.99 -15.70 -12.59
N SER A 118 20.13 -15.81 -13.62
CA SER A 118 19.65 -17.12 -14.11
C SER A 118 20.76 -17.95 -14.75
N LYS A 119 21.75 -17.27 -15.35
CA LYS A 119 22.90 -17.91 -16.00
C LYS A 119 23.86 -18.52 -14.97
N GLU A 120 24.01 -17.85 -13.84
CA GLU A 120 24.79 -18.32 -12.69
C GLU A 120 24.08 -19.48 -11.96
N ASP A 121 22.77 -19.37 -11.73
CA ASP A 121 21.98 -20.34 -10.96
C ASP A 121 21.76 -21.67 -11.71
N SER A 122 21.85 -21.65 -13.05
CA SER A 122 21.78 -22.84 -13.90
C SER A 122 22.98 -23.78 -13.74
N GLY A 123 23.97 -23.44 -12.89
CA GLY A 123 25.17 -24.25 -12.69
C GLY A 123 26.05 -24.34 -13.93
N ASP A 124 25.81 -23.47 -14.92
CA ASP A 124 26.65 -23.31 -16.10
C ASP A 124 27.92 -22.56 -15.70
N LEU A 125 28.77 -23.23 -14.91
CA LEU A 125 30.06 -22.74 -14.45
C LEU A 125 31.04 -22.50 -15.61
N SER A 126 30.66 -22.80 -16.86
CA SER A 126 31.40 -22.36 -18.03
C SER A 126 31.41 -20.83 -18.18
N ALA A 127 30.44 -20.15 -17.54
CA ALA A 127 30.31 -18.70 -17.48
C ALA A 127 30.82 -18.08 -16.16
N TYR A 128 31.24 -18.87 -15.15
CA TYR A 128 31.82 -18.38 -13.87
C TYR A 128 33.21 -17.76 -14.05
N SER A 129 33.47 -17.11 -15.18
CA SER A 129 34.79 -16.66 -15.60
C SER A 129 35.75 -17.82 -15.95
N GLN A 130 36.34 -17.74 -17.14
CA GLN A 130 37.54 -18.53 -17.46
C GLN A 130 38.77 -18.09 -16.63
N HIS A 131 38.65 -17.05 -15.79
CA HIS A 131 39.71 -16.49 -14.93
C HIS A 131 39.22 -16.09 -13.54
N VAL A 132 39.77 -16.72 -12.48
CA VAL A 132 39.55 -16.34 -11.06
C VAL A 132 39.77 -14.83 -10.80
N ALA A 133 40.55 -14.14 -11.65
CA ALA A 133 40.78 -12.70 -11.58
C ALA A 133 39.53 -11.83 -11.81
N ASP A 134 38.55 -12.29 -12.59
CA ASP A 134 37.37 -11.47 -12.97
C ASP A 134 36.17 -11.64 -12.03
N ALA A 135 36.19 -12.66 -11.14
CA ALA A 135 35.09 -12.96 -10.23
C ALA A 135 34.75 -11.80 -9.27
N GLY A 136 35.75 -10.98 -8.90
CA GLY A 136 35.54 -9.79 -8.08
C GLY A 136 34.78 -8.69 -8.82
N THR A 137 35.07 -8.50 -10.11
CA THR A 137 34.39 -7.53 -10.98
C THR A 137 32.95 -7.95 -11.22
N ASP A 138 32.72 -9.23 -11.55
CA ASP A 138 31.37 -9.75 -11.77
C ASP A 138 30.48 -9.62 -10.53
N THR A 139 31.04 -9.87 -9.35
CA THR A 139 30.34 -9.67 -8.07
C THR A 139 29.98 -8.21 -7.85
N PHE A 140 30.94 -7.30 -8.07
CA PHE A 140 30.71 -5.86 -7.93
C PHE A 140 29.63 -5.36 -8.89
N ASP A 141 29.67 -5.77 -10.16
CA ASP A 141 28.69 -5.38 -11.17
C ASP A 141 27.28 -5.88 -10.83
N ARG A 142 27.19 -7.08 -10.24
CA ARG A 142 25.93 -7.64 -9.74
C ARG A 142 25.39 -6.85 -8.56
N ASP A 143 26.21 -6.58 -7.56
CA ASP A 143 25.80 -5.80 -6.38
C ASP A 143 25.36 -4.38 -6.78
N PHE A 144 26.08 -3.78 -7.74
CA PHE A 144 25.72 -2.49 -8.31
C PHE A 144 24.36 -2.54 -9.03
N ALA A 145 24.13 -3.55 -9.87
CA ALA A 145 22.85 -3.73 -10.56
C ALA A 145 21.68 -3.93 -9.58
N LEU A 146 21.87 -4.73 -8.52
CA LEU A 146 20.87 -4.92 -7.46
C LEU A 146 20.60 -3.63 -6.68
N SER A 147 21.63 -2.85 -6.37
CA SER A 147 21.48 -1.55 -5.72
C SER A 147 20.72 -0.57 -6.60
N LEU A 148 20.97 -0.56 -7.91
CA LEU A 148 20.26 0.28 -8.87
C LEU A 148 18.76 -0.07 -8.91
N VAL A 149 18.41 -1.34 -9.06
CA VAL A 149 17.01 -1.82 -9.06
C VAL A 149 16.31 -1.46 -7.74
N SER A 150 17.00 -1.62 -6.61
CA SER A 150 16.44 -1.26 -5.29
C SER A 150 16.14 0.24 -5.18
N ASN A 151 17.03 1.09 -5.67
CA ASN A 151 16.83 2.54 -5.68
C ASN A 151 15.66 2.96 -6.58
N GLU A 152 15.50 2.30 -7.73
CA GLU A 152 14.37 2.55 -8.64
C GLU A 152 13.03 2.14 -8.05
N GLN A 153 12.98 1.02 -7.32
CA GLN A 153 11.79 0.61 -6.57
C GLN A 153 11.42 1.63 -5.48
N GLU A 154 12.41 2.14 -4.75
CA GLU A 154 12.17 3.19 -3.74
C GLU A 154 11.67 4.49 -4.39
N ALA A 155 12.25 4.88 -5.52
CA ALA A 155 11.78 6.04 -6.30
C ALA A 155 10.34 5.84 -6.82
N LEU A 156 10.00 4.65 -7.32
CA LEU A 156 8.65 4.33 -7.76
C LEU A 156 7.66 4.43 -6.60
N HIS A 157 8.03 3.88 -5.44
CA HIS A 157 7.22 3.94 -4.23
C HIS A 157 6.98 5.39 -3.77
N GLU A 158 8.01 6.26 -3.79
CA GLU A 158 7.86 7.69 -3.49
C GLU A 158 6.87 8.39 -4.43
N VAL A 159 6.91 8.05 -5.73
CA VAL A 159 5.99 8.61 -6.75
C VAL A 159 4.56 8.14 -6.52
N GLU A 160 4.35 6.85 -6.23
CA GLU A 160 3.03 6.30 -5.92
C GLU A 160 2.44 6.89 -4.64
N GLU A 161 3.26 7.06 -3.60
CA GLU A 161 2.85 7.70 -2.37
C GLU A 161 2.46 9.17 -2.62
N ALA A 162 3.20 9.90 -3.45
CA ALA A 162 2.85 11.26 -3.84
C ALA A 162 1.51 11.33 -4.61
N ILE A 163 1.25 10.38 -5.51
CA ILE A 163 -0.05 10.23 -6.18
C ILE A 163 -1.16 9.98 -5.15
N ASN A 164 -0.91 9.11 -4.18
CA ASN A 164 -1.86 8.83 -3.11
C ASN A 164 -2.12 10.07 -2.23
N ARG A 165 -1.10 10.86 -1.91
CA ARG A 165 -1.23 12.16 -1.21
C ARG A 165 -2.09 13.16 -1.99
N ILE A 166 -2.05 13.13 -3.33
CA ILE A 166 -2.94 13.96 -4.16
C ILE A 166 -4.39 13.48 -4.03
N ARG A 167 -4.62 12.16 -4.02
CA ARG A 167 -5.95 11.57 -3.87
C ARG A 167 -6.57 11.83 -2.50
N THR A 168 -5.78 11.77 -1.44
CA THR A 168 -6.22 12.06 -0.06
C THR A 168 -6.29 13.56 0.24
N GLY A 169 -5.67 14.40 -0.59
CA GLY A 169 -5.69 15.85 -0.45
C GLY A 169 -4.60 16.42 0.47
N THR A 170 -3.62 15.61 0.91
CA THR A 170 -2.50 16.03 1.77
C THR A 170 -1.26 16.47 0.98
N TYR A 171 -1.31 16.41 -0.35
CA TYR A 171 -0.18 16.79 -1.21
C TYR A 171 0.27 18.24 -1.03
N GLY A 172 1.58 18.44 -1.00
CA GLY A 172 2.22 19.75 -0.83
C GLY A 172 2.33 20.21 0.62
N ILE A 173 2.06 19.34 1.60
CA ILE A 173 2.27 19.58 3.03
C ILE A 173 3.44 18.72 3.50
N CYS A 174 4.39 19.32 4.22
CA CYS A 174 5.53 18.63 4.79
C CYS A 174 5.07 17.66 5.89
N GLU A 175 5.41 16.38 5.77
CA GLU A 175 5.02 15.35 6.76
C GLU A 175 5.66 15.56 8.15
N LEU A 176 6.84 16.20 8.21
CA LEU A 176 7.57 16.39 9.46
C LEU A 176 7.13 17.64 10.25
N THR A 177 6.80 18.72 9.55
CA THR A 177 6.47 20.02 10.17
C THR A 177 5.02 20.46 9.98
N GLY A 178 4.28 19.81 9.09
CA GLY A 178 2.93 20.24 8.70
C GLY A 178 2.87 21.55 7.91
N ARG A 179 4.01 22.12 7.53
CA ARG A 179 4.10 23.39 6.78
C ARG A 179 3.95 23.14 5.27
N PRO A 180 3.43 24.12 4.50
CA PRO A 180 3.34 23.98 3.04
C PRO A 180 4.74 23.92 2.40
N ILE A 181 4.90 23.03 1.42
CA ILE A 181 6.11 22.90 0.61
C ILE A 181 6.10 23.98 -0.48
N SER A 182 7.25 24.55 -0.79
CA SER A 182 7.36 25.60 -1.83
C SER A 182 6.95 25.05 -3.20
N LYS A 183 6.22 25.86 -3.98
CA LYS A 183 5.74 25.46 -5.32
C LYS A 183 6.89 25.18 -6.28
N GLU A 184 7.96 25.96 -6.20
CA GLU A 184 9.19 25.77 -7.00
C GLU A 184 9.79 24.39 -6.77
N ARG A 185 9.82 23.93 -5.52
CA ARG A 185 10.29 22.59 -5.18
C ARG A 185 9.39 21.50 -5.73
N LEU A 186 8.06 21.66 -5.64
CA LEU A 186 7.13 20.67 -6.21
C LEU A 186 7.15 20.64 -7.76
N LEU A 187 7.56 21.74 -8.40
CA LEU A 187 7.79 21.77 -9.85
C LEU A 187 9.08 21.05 -10.24
N ALA A 188 10.15 21.18 -9.43
CA ALA A 188 11.42 20.51 -9.69
C ALA A 188 11.42 19.04 -9.27
N VAL A 189 10.88 18.74 -8.08
CA VAL A 189 10.81 17.41 -7.47
C VAL A 189 9.36 17.15 -7.03
N PRO A 190 8.54 16.53 -7.88
CA PRO A 190 7.10 16.42 -7.69
C PRO A 190 6.71 15.42 -6.58
N PHE A 191 7.55 14.45 -6.26
CA PHE A 191 7.28 13.41 -5.25
C PHE A 191 7.69 13.82 -3.82
N ALA A 192 8.31 14.99 -3.67
CA ALA A 192 8.89 15.46 -2.42
C ALA A 192 7.92 15.39 -1.22
N ARG A 193 8.34 14.67 -0.17
CA ARG A 193 7.64 14.51 1.12
C ARG A 193 7.82 15.67 2.09
N TYR A 194 9.03 16.23 2.06
CA TYR A 194 9.49 17.20 3.06
C TYR A 194 9.85 18.55 2.43
N SER A 195 9.79 19.60 3.25
CA SER A 195 10.41 20.89 2.94
C SER A 195 11.94 20.76 2.91
N VAL A 196 12.65 21.73 2.31
CA VAL A 196 14.13 21.71 2.21
C VAL A 196 14.78 21.63 3.58
N GLU A 197 14.31 22.44 4.54
CA GLU A 197 14.82 22.45 5.91
C GLU A 197 14.60 21.09 6.61
N SER A 198 13.40 20.53 6.46
CA SER A 198 13.05 19.23 7.05
C SER A 198 13.81 18.08 6.40
N GLN A 199 14.01 18.11 5.08
CA GLN A 199 14.82 17.13 4.36
C GLN A 199 16.26 17.14 4.88
N ALA A 200 16.88 18.32 5.05
CA ALA A 200 18.23 18.43 5.58
C ALA A 200 18.35 17.83 7.00
N GLN A 201 17.30 17.96 7.83
CA GLN A 201 17.26 17.35 9.16
C GLN A 201 17.15 15.82 9.12
N VAL A 202 16.32 15.29 8.22
CA VAL A 202 16.17 13.84 8.00
C VAL A 202 17.49 13.26 7.51
N GLU A 203 18.09 13.84 6.47
CA GLU A 203 19.38 13.39 5.93
C GLU A 203 20.49 13.44 6.98
N LYS A 204 20.56 14.51 7.78
CA LYS A 204 21.52 14.61 8.89
C LYS A 204 21.31 13.52 9.95
N THR A 205 20.08 13.08 10.16
CA THR A 205 19.74 12.03 11.13
C THR A 205 20.06 10.66 10.56
N THR A 206 19.69 10.40 9.30
CA THR A 206 20.04 9.16 8.58
C THR A 206 21.55 8.98 8.50
N ARG A 207 22.31 10.01 8.08
CA ARG A 207 23.79 9.96 8.05
C ARG A 207 24.39 9.68 9.41
N ARG A 208 23.87 10.30 10.47
CA ARG A 208 24.31 10.01 11.85
C ARG A 208 23.99 8.57 12.26
N ASN A 209 22.85 8.03 11.83
CA ASN A 209 22.48 6.66 12.15
C ASN A 209 23.42 5.65 11.48
N VAL A 210 23.74 5.85 10.20
CA VAL A 210 24.73 5.02 9.49
C VAL A 210 26.11 5.11 10.14
N GLN A 211 26.52 6.31 10.57
CA GLN A 211 27.80 6.50 11.25
C GLN A 211 27.85 5.86 12.65
N ARG A 212 26.73 5.87 13.38
CA ARG A 212 26.64 5.37 14.75
C ARG A 212 26.42 3.86 14.80
N GLY A 213 25.69 3.30 13.84
CA GLY A 213 25.47 1.86 13.66
C GLY A 213 26.57 1.20 12.83
N GLY A 214 27.84 1.64 12.96
CA GLY A 214 28.96 1.07 12.22
C GLY A 214 28.98 -0.46 12.25
N ILE A 215 29.67 -1.05 11.27
CA ILE A 215 29.71 -2.47 10.83
C ILE A 215 29.69 -3.57 11.94
N PHE A 216 29.94 -3.23 13.21
CA PHE A 216 29.97 -4.14 14.36
C PHE A 216 28.90 -3.90 15.44
N ALA A 217 28.01 -2.92 15.29
CA ALA A 217 27.10 -2.51 16.37
C ALA A 217 25.92 -3.48 16.61
N ASP A 218 25.67 -4.44 15.71
CA ASP A 218 24.55 -5.39 15.82
C ASP A 218 24.99 -6.80 16.28
N ALA A 219 26.27 -7.00 16.61
CA ALA A 219 26.82 -8.32 16.97
C ALA A 219 27.20 -8.49 18.45
N THR A 220 26.94 -7.49 19.32
CA THR A 220 27.34 -7.54 20.75
C THR A 220 26.26 -7.12 21.74
N ALA A 221 24.98 -7.05 21.34
CA ALA A 221 23.90 -6.60 22.22
C ALA A 221 23.24 -7.72 23.07
N GLU A 222 23.62 -8.98 22.88
CA GLU A 222 23.15 -10.10 23.70
C GLU A 222 24.25 -11.15 23.83
N ASP A 223 24.59 -11.51 25.07
CA ASP A 223 25.58 -12.52 25.51
C ASP A 223 27.08 -12.16 25.47
N GLY A 224 27.67 -11.90 26.66
CA GLY A 224 29.13 -11.77 26.77
C GLY A 224 29.75 -11.33 28.10
N ALA A 225 29.47 -12.05 29.19
CA ALA A 225 30.30 -12.29 30.39
C ALA A 225 30.98 -11.11 31.14
N GLN A 226 30.54 -10.92 32.39
CA GLN A 226 31.33 -10.38 33.49
C GLN A 226 32.63 -11.19 33.65
N PHE A 227 33.80 -10.62 33.32
CA PHE A 227 35.07 -11.13 33.81
C PHE A 227 35.58 -10.17 34.89
N ALA A 228 35.06 -10.35 36.11
CA ALA A 228 35.68 -9.78 37.30
C ALA A 228 37.03 -10.46 37.48
N GLN A 229 38.12 -9.71 37.32
CA GLN A 229 39.45 -10.12 37.73
C GLN A 229 39.47 -10.22 39.25
N SER A 230 39.32 -11.44 39.77
CA SER A 230 39.79 -11.81 41.09
C SER A 230 41.21 -12.34 40.94
N ASP A 231 42.18 -11.54 41.38
CA ASP A 231 43.58 -11.94 41.52
C ASP A 231 43.71 -13.15 42.47
N PRO A 232 44.51 -14.18 42.13
CA PRO A 232 44.99 -15.15 43.11
C PRO A 232 46.37 -14.73 43.62
N ASP A 233 46.46 -14.45 44.92
CA ASP A 233 47.69 -14.39 45.68
C ASP A 233 48.37 -15.79 45.72
N ASP A 234 49.59 -15.91 45.18
CA ASP A 234 50.77 -16.62 45.73
C ASP A 234 51.96 -16.57 44.75
#